data_AF-A0A4Q3N7B8-F1
#
_entry.id   AF-A0A4Q3N7B8-F1
#
_cell.length_a   1.000
_cell.length_b   1.000
_cell.length_c   1.000
_cell.angle_alpha   90.00
_cell.angle_beta   90.00
_cell.angle_gamma   90.00
#
_symmetry.space_group_name_H-M   'P 1'
#
loop_
_entity.id
_entity.type
_entity.pdbx_description
1 polymer ?
#
loop_
_entity_poly.entity_id
_entity_poly.type
_entity_poly.pdbx_seq_one_letter_code
_entity_poly.pdbx_strand_id
1 'polypeptide(L)'
;RLSALAGSFFIWGMLTPQALGSFSAAQRLFAPVTEAAWLFATPLIAAMSMVQAQPRIFRMQLTALTQLLVACSCGIAVAGQYVAPLVLQLLYGQQYSQGPASAVAVFQWLSLALGFALVTPVLAVACLAQGRERLLMQASLAGLALNLALNAVLVPAQGPLGAAMAWCASEALVMLTLLVSAVRRADVSAGWDWLAYLAPAAGLALVL
;
A
#
# COMPACT_ATOMS: atom_id res chain seq x y z
N ARG A 1 5.51 8.30 3.18
CA ARG A 1 5.90 8.65 4.59
C ARG A 1 4.96 9.68 5.22
N LEU A 2 4.81 10.89 4.66
CA LEU A 2 3.92 11.91 5.24
C LEU A 2 2.44 11.48 5.29
N SER A 3 1.96 10.77 4.26
CA SER A 3 0.60 10.20 4.23
C SER A 3 0.33 9.23 5.40
N ALA A 4 1.30 8.39 5.76
CA ALA A 4 1.15 7.43 6.87
C ALA A 4 1.12 8.11 8.25
N LEU A 5 1.69 9.31 8.38
CA LEU A 5 1.70 10.06 9.64
C LEU A 5 0.45 10.94 9.82
N ALA A 6 -0.24 11.28 8.73
CA ALA A 6 -1.43 12.12 8.77
C ALA A 6 -2.55 11.49 9.62
N GLY A 7 -2.78 10.18 9.51
CA GLY A 7 -3.76 9.48 10.33
C GLY A 7 -3.53 9.65 11.83
N SER A 8 -2.30 9.39 12.29
CA SER A 8 -1.91 9.57 13.69
C SER A 8 -2.05 11.02 14.15
N PHE A 9 -1.74 12.00 13.28
CA PHE A 9 -1.91 13.42 13.59
C PHE A 9 -3.38 13.80 13.82
N PHE A 10 -4.29 13.40 12.94
CA PHE A 10 -5.72 13.68 13.10
C PHE A 10 -6.31 12.96 14.32
N ILE A 11 -5.95 11.70 14.55
CA ILE A 11 -6.41 10.95 15.72
C ILE A 11 -5.91 11.61 17.00
N TRP A 12 -4.63 12.01 17.06
CA TRP A 12 -4.08 12.69 18.23
C TRP A 12 -4.75 14.05 18.49
N GLY A 13 -5.06 14.81 17.43
CA GLY A 13 -5.68 16.13 17.56
C GLY A 13 -7.19 16.12 17.84
N MET A 14 -7.91 15.06 17.47
CA MET A 14 -9.38 15.04 17.49
C MET A 14 -9.99 13.96 18.40
N LEU A 15 -9.22 12.95 18.83
CA LEU A 15 -9.73 11.76 19.53
C LEU A 15 -8.94 11.48 20.81
N THR A 16 -9.25 10.36 21.45
CA THR A 16 -8.66 9.96 22.73
C THR A 16 -7.29 9.28 22.56
N PRO A 17 -6.41 9.34 23.58
CA PRO A 17 -5.14 8.62 23.58
C PRO A 17 -5.28 7.11 23.35
N GLN A 18 -6.39 6.52 23.80
CA GLN A 18 -6.71 5.10 23.58
C GLN A 18 -6.93 4.79 22.09
N ALA A 19 -7.62 5.68 21.36
CA ALA A 19 -7.82 5.54 19.92
C ALA A 19 -6.50 5.67 19.14
N LEU A 20 -5.60 6.55 19.59
CA LEU A 20 -4.26 6.65 19.02
C LEU A 20 -3.43 5.39 19.30
N GLY A 21 -3.58 4.80 20.49
CA GLY A 21 -2.94 3.55 20.87
C GLY A 21 -3.33 2.39 19.97
N SER A 22 -4.62 2.22 19.68
CA SER A 22 -5.11 1.14 18.81
C SER A 22 -4.63 1.29 17.37
N PHE A 23 -4.68 2.52 16.81
CA PHE A 23 -4.14 2.80 15.48
C PHE A 23 -2.63 2.54 15.41
N SER A 24 -1.88 3.06 16.38
CA SER A 24 -0.42 2.94 16.42
C SER A 24 0.04 1.50 16.58
N ALA A 25 -0.69 0.69 17.35
CA ALA A 25 -0.39 -0.73 17.53
C ALA A 25 -0.48 -1.48 16.19
N ALA A 26 -1.55 -1.26 15.42
CA ALA A 26 -1.69 -1.86 14.10
C ALA A 26 -0.60 -1.32 13.14
N GLN A 27 -0.42 0.01 13.08
CA GLN A 27 0.52 0.65 12.16
C GLN A 27 1.98 0.23 12.35
N ARG A 28 2.42 -0.02 13.59
CA ARG A 28 3.80 -0.46 13.89
C ARG A 28 4.18 -1.75 13.19
N LEU A 29 3.22 -2.63 12.89
CA LEU A 29 3.46 -3.90 12.22
C LEU A 29 3.67 -3.72 10.71
N PHE A 30 3.12 -2.65 10.12
CA PHE A 30 3.21 -2.38 8.69
C PHE A 30 4.41 -1.51 8.32
N ALA A 31 4.82 -0.58 9.19
CA ALA A 31 5.90 0.36 8.89
C ALA A 31 7.20 -0.33 8.41
N PRO A 32 7.74 -1.36 9.10
CA PRO A 32 8.96 -2.03 8.64
C PRO A 32 8.82 -2.67 7.26
N VAL A 33 7.64 -3.24 6.97
CA VAL A 33 7.38 -3.91 5.69
C VAL A 33 7.37 -2.90 4.55
N THR A 34 6.70 -1.74 4.75
CA THR A 34 6.71 -0.66 3.76
C THR A 34 8.11 -0.08 3.53
N GLU A 35 8.91 0.03 4.59
CA GLU A 35 10.29 0.55 4.49
C GLU A 35 11.24 -0.45 3.80
N ALA A 36 11.06 -1.74 4.06
CA ALA A 36 11.81 -2.80 3.38
C ALA A 36 11.56 -2.79 1.86
N ALA A 37 10.33 -2.53 1.42
CA ALA A 37 10.03 -2.41 -0.01
C ALA A 37 10.79 -1.25 -0.67
N TRP A 38 10.96 -0.13 0.03
CA TRP A 38 11.74 1.01 -0.45
C TRP A 38 13.25 0.77 -0.41
N LEU A 39 13.75 -0.13 0.43
CA LEU A 39 15.17 -0.48 0.46
C LEU A 39 15.65 -1.06 -0.90
N PHE A 40 14.77 -1.78 -1.59
CA PHE A 40 15.05 -2.32 -2.93
C PHE A 40 14.93 -1.29 -4.04
N ALA A 41 14.44 -0.08 -3.77
CA ALA A 41 14.25 0.94 -4.80
C ALA A 41 15.59 1.40 -5.42
N THR A 42 16.62 1.65 -4.61
CA THR A 42 17.93 2.13 -5.08
C THR A 42 18.61 1.17 -6.08
N PRO A 43 18.80 -0.13 -5.77
CA PRO A 43 19.38 -1.06 -6.74
C PRO A 43 18.46 -1.26 -7.96
N LEU A 44 17.15 -1.19 -7.76
CA LEU A 44 16.19 -1.30 -8.86
C LEU A 44 16.29 -0.11 -9.83
N ILE A 45 16.51 1.12 -9.34
CA ILE A 45 16.74 2.30 -10.20
C ILE A 45 17.96 2.05 -11.08
N ALA A 46 19.09 1.64 -10.49
CA ALA A 46 20.29 1.36 -11.25
C ALA A 46 20.07 0.28 -12.31
N ALA A 47 19.41 -0.83 -11.94
CA ALA A 47 19.08 -1.91 -12.86
C ALA A 47 18.18 -1.44 -14.02
N MET A 48 17.11 -0.68 -13.72
CA MET A 48 16.17 -0.17 -14.71
C MET A 48 16.79 0.88 -15.64
N SER A 49 17.67 1.74 -15.13
CA SER A 49 18.37 2.75 -15.94
C SER A 49 19.33 2.12 -16.94
N MET A 50 20.00 1.02 -16.59
CA MET A 50 20.90 0.31 -17.53
C MET A 50 20.17 -0.29 -18.73
N VAL A 51 18.92 -0.73 -18.54
CA VAL A 51 18.11 -1.34 -19.61
C VAL A 51 17.14 -0.37 -20.27
N GLN A 52 17.13 0.90 -19.85
CA GLN A 52 16.22 1.93 -20.36
C GLN A 52 16.33 2.13 -21.87
N ALA A 53 17.56 2.08 -22.42
CA ALA A 53 17.81 2.19 -23.85
C ALA A 53 17.33 0.97 -24.67
N GLN A 54 16.93 -0.11 -23.99
CA GLN A 54 16.46 -1.36 -24.58
C GLN A 54 14.98 -1.57 -24.22
N PRO A 55 14.05 -0.94 -24.96
CA PRO A 55 12.63 -0.84 -24.56
C PRO A 55 11.96 -2.20 -24.37
N ARG A 56 12.38 -3.23 -25.12
CA ARG A 56 11.87 -4.59 -24.96
C ARG A 56 12.26 -5.21 -23.62
N ILE A 57 13.53 -5.09 -23.22
CA ILE A 57 14.02 -5.66 -21.95
C ILE A 57 13.44 -4.88 -20.77
N PHE A 58 13.42 -3.55 -20.85
CA PHE A 58 12.80 -2.69 -19.85
C PHE A 58 11.34 -3.09 -19.60
N ARG A 59 10.54 -3.22 -20.68
CA ARG A 59 9.13 -3.63 -20.60
C ARG A 59 8.96 -5.01 -19.98
N MET A 60 9.78 -5.98 -20.39
CA MET A 60 9.71 -7.34 -19.85
C MET A 60 10.01 -7.38 -18.35
N GLN A 61 11.10 -6.73 -17.91
CA GLN A 61 11.48 -6.69 -16.49
C GLN A 61 10.44 -5.95 -15.65
N LEU A 62 9.98 -4.78 -16.11
CA LEU A 62 8.99 -4.00 -15.38
C LEU A 62 7.65 -4.72 -15.28
N THR A 63 7.20 -5.36 -16.36
CA THR A 63 5.96 -6.16 -16.34
C THR A 63 6.08 -7.32 -15.36
N ALA A 64 7.15 -8.11 -15.43
CA ALA A 64 7.35 -9.27 -14.57
C ALA A 64 7.41 -8.88 -13.07
N LEU A 65 8.15 -7.82 -12.74
CA LEU A 65 8.23 -7.30 -11.37
C LEU A 65 6.89 -6.77 -10.88
N THR A 66 6.16 -6.03 -11.72
CA THR A 66 4.84 -5.51 -11.35
C THR A 66 3.85 -6.65 -11.13
N GLN A 67 3.83 -7.66 -12.01
CA GLN A 67 2.97 -8.84 -11.87
C GLN A 67 3.27 -9.65 -10.61
N LEU A 68 4.56 -9.91 -10.34
CA LEU A 68 5.00 -10.60 -9.14
C LEU A 68 4.55 -9.85 -7.88
N LEU A 69 4.79 -8.54 -7.82
CA LEU A 69 4.40 -7.75 -6.66
C LEU A 69 2.90 -7.64 -6.51
N VAL A 70 2.12 -7.51 -7.58
CA VAL A 70 0.66 -7.53 -7.51
C VAL A 70 0.16 -8.87 -6.94
N ALA A 71 0.72 -10.00 -7.38
CA ALA A 71 0.38 -11.30 -6.83
C ALA A 71 0.69 -11.40 -5.33
N CYS A 72 1.91 -11.01 -4.92
CA CYS A 72 2.31 -10.96 -3.51
C CYS A 72 1.43 -10.02 -2.69
N SER A 73 1.14 -8.84 -3.21
CA SER A 73 0.30 -7.81 -2.59
C SER A 73 -1.11 -8.31 -2.34
N CYS A 74 -1.72 -8.99 -3.31
CA CYS A 74 -3.04 -9.55 -3.13
C CYS A 74 -3.01 -10.69 -2.09
N GLY A 75 -1.97 -11.54 -2.09
CA GLY A 75 -1.79 -12.56 -1.06
C GLY A 75 -1.67 -11.99 0.35
N ILE A 76 -0.89 -10.92 0.52
CA ILE A 76 -0.73 -10.22 1.80
C ILE A 76 -2.03 -9.55 2.24
N ALA A 77 -2.75 -8.90 1.32
CA ALA A 77 -4.01 -8.25 1.63
C ALA A 77 -5.07 -9.26 2.10
N VAL A 78 -5.20 -10.39 1.40
CA VAL A 78 -6.11 -11.47 1.78
C VAL A 78 -5.68 -12.11 3.10
N ALA A 79 -4.42 -12.53 3.23
CA ALA A 79 -3.92 -13.14 4.46
C ALA A 79 -4.09 -12.20 5.66
N GLY A 80 -3.81 -10.90 5.49
CA GLY A 80 -4.01 -9.89 6.52
C GLY A 80 -5.45 -9.82 7.03
N GLN A 81 -6.44 -10.11 6.18
CA GLN A 81 -7.85 -10.09 6.57
C GLN A 81 -8.19 -11.13 7.64
N TYR A 82 -7.64 -12.34 7.51
CA TYR A 82 -7.91 -13.48 8.38
C TYR A 82 -6.93 -13.59 9.55
N VAL A 83 -5.69 -13.17 9.33
CA VAL A 83 -4.60 -13.26 10.31
C VAL A 83 -4.61 -12.10 11.31
N ALA A 84 -5.30 -10.98 10.99
CA ALA A 84 -5.44 -9.81 11.86
C ALA A 84 -5.76 -10.12 13.34
N PRO A 85 -6.84 -10.87 13.68
CA PRO A 85 -7.18 -11.16 15.06
C PRO A 85 -6.09 -11.98 15.78
N LEU A 86 -5.49 -12.96 15.07
CA LEU A 86 -4.47 -13.85 15.64
C LEU A 86 -3.18 -13.08 15.94
N VAL A 87 -2.72 -12.24 15.01
CA VAL A 87 -1.51 -11.42 15.20
C VAL A 87 -1.69 -10.41 16.33
N LEU A 88 -2.83 -9.73 16.38
CA LEU A 88 -3.10 -8.76 17.44
C LEU A 88 -3.22 -9.43 18.81
N GLN A 89 -3.87 -10.60 18.89
CA GLN A 89 -3.96 -11.36 20.13
C GLN A 89 -2.58 -11.86 20.60
N LEU A 90 -1.73 -12.32 19.68
CA LEU A 90 -0.40 -12.83 20.01
C LEU A 90 0.54 -11.72 20.52
N LEU A 91 0.50 -10.54 19.90
CA LEU A 91 1.43 -9.45 20.20
C LEU A 91 0.95 -8.53 21.32
N TYR A 92 -0.36 -8.32 21.43
CA TYR A 92 -0.95 -7.33 22.33
C TYR A 92 -2.03 -7.90 23.27
N GLY A 93 -2.30 -9.21 23.21
CA GLY A 93 -3.31 -9.85 24.03
C GLY A 93 -4.75 -9.43 23.69
N GLN A 94 -5.68 -9.71 24.61
CA GLN A 94 -7.12 -9.44 24.43
C GLN A 94 -7.47 -7.94 24.27
N GLN A 95 -6.58 -7.04 24.74
CA GLN A 95 -6.82 -5.60 24.81
C GLN A 95 -7.09 -4.96 23.44
N TYR A 96 -6.43 -5.44 22.39
CA TYR A 96 -6.59 -4.90 21.04
C TYR A 96 -7.20 -5.90 20.05
N SER A 97 -7.42 -7.15 20.45
CA SER A 97 -8.16 -8.12 19.64
C SER A 97 -9.67 -8.05 19.85
N GLN A 98 -10.14 -7.72 21.07
CA GLN A 98 -11.56 -7.72 21.42
C GLN A 98 -11.99 -6.41 22.10
N GLY A 99 -13.29 -6.09 22.01
CA GLY A 99 -13.91 -4.94 22.70
C GLY A 99 -13.82 -3.60 21.95
N PRO A 100 -14.16 -2.49 22.62
CA PRO A 100 -14.28 -1.16 21.99
C PRO A 100 -12.95 -0.55 21.53
N ALA A 101 -11.81 -1.10 21.97
CA ALA A 101 -10.47 -0.71 21.53
C ALA A 101 -9.88 -1.66 20.46
N SER A 102 -10.70 -2.56 19.90
CA SER A 102 -10.25 -3.53 18.90
C SER A 102 -9.59 -2.83 17.71
N ALA A 103 -8.37 -3.24 17.39
CA ALA A 103 -7.61 -2.76 16.25
C ALA A 103 -7.73 -3.69 15.03
N VAL A 104 -8.58 -4.71 15.08
CA VAL A 104 -8.70 -5.74 14.02
C VAL A 104 -9.12 -5.10 12.70
N ALA A 105 -10.20 -4.33 12.68
CA ALA A 105 -10.68 -3.67 11.47
C ALA A 105 -9.67 -2.65 10.92
N VAL A 106 -8.95 -1.95 11.81
CA VAL A 106 -7.86 -1.06 11.42
C VAL A 106 -6.76 -1.86 10.71
N PHE A 107 -6.27 -2.95 11.34
CA PHE A 107 -5.23 -3.81 10.79
C PHE A 107 -5.61 -4.36 9.41
N GLN A 108 -6.86 -4.79 9.23
CA GLN A 108 -7.42 -5.26 7.97
C GLN A 108 -7.35 -4.22 6.85
N TRP A 109 -7.72 -2.97 7.14
CA TRP A 109 -7.58 -1.88 6.18
C TRP A 109 -6.12 -1.52 5.90
N LEU A 110 -5.26 -1.57 6.93
CA LEU A 110 -3.82 -1.35 6.76
C LEU A 110 -3.16 -2.46 5.93
N SER A 111 -3.61 -3.72 6.02
CA SER A 111 -3.10 -4.80 5.17
C SER A 111 -3.50 -4.64 3.71
N LEU A 112 -4.72 -4.15 3.46
CA LEU A 112 -5.14 -3.78 2.10
C LEU A 112 -4.31 -2.61 1.55
N ALA A 113 -4.11 -1.56 2.36
CA ALA A 113 -3.27 -0.42 2.01
C ALA A 113 -1.82 -0.86 1.71
N LEU A 114 -1.27 -1.77 2.50
CA LEU A 114 0.06 -2.35 2.29
C LEU A 114 0.15 -3.03 0.91
N GLY A 115 -0.88 -3.77 0.50
CA GLY A 115 -0.93 -4.38 -0.82
C GLY A 115 -0.70 -3.36 -1.95
N PHE A 116 -1.35 -2.21 -1.90
CA PHE A 116 -1.10 -1.13 -2.88
C PHE A 116 0.29 -0.51 -2.72
N ALA A 117 0.70 -0.24 -1.48
CA ALA A 117 1.96 0.41 -1.17
C ALA A 117 3.19 -0.40 -1.60
N LEU A 118 3.10 -1.74 -1.68
CA LEU A 118 4.20 -2.61 -2.13
C LEU A 118 4.49 -2.51 -3.64
N VAL A 119 3.49 -2.21 -4.45
CA VAL A 119 3.65 -2.12 -5.92
C VAL A 119 4.20 -0.74 -6.32
N THR A 120 3.83 0.30 -5.57
CA THR A 120 4.19 1.70 -5.85
C THR A 120 5.70 1.94 -6.05
N PRO A 121 6.63 1.40 -5.22
CA PRO A 121 8.06 1.60 -5.40
C PRO A 121 8.57 1.19 -6.78
N VAL A 122 8.15 0.05 -7.32
CA VAL A 122 8.61 -0.43 -8.64
C VAL A 122 8.15 0.52 -9.76
N LEU A 123 6.89 0.96 -9.71
CA LEU A 123 6.35 1.90 -10.68
C LEU A 123 6.97 3.30 -10.54
N ALA A 124 7.26 3.71 -9.31
CA ALA A 124 7.94 4.97 -9.02
C ALA A 124 9.38 4.95 -9.57
N VAL A 125 10.11 3.87 -9.34
CA VAL A 125 11.46 3.65 -9.88
C VAL A 125 11.47 3.68 -11.40
N ALA A 126 10.50 3.06 -12.07
CA ALA A 126 10.36 3.15 -13.52
C ALA A 126 10.16 4.60 -14.00
N CYS A 127 9.39 5.41 -13.26
CA CYS A 127 9.22 6.83 -13.58
C CYS A 127 10.52 7.62 -13.37
N LEU A 128 11.26 7.34 -12.30
CA LEU A 128 12.55 7.99 -12.02
C LEU A 128 13.58 7.65 -13.09
N ALA A 129 13.74 6.36 -13.45
CA ALA A 129 14.65 5.93 -14.50
C ALA A 129 14.32 6.59 -15.86
N GLN A 130 13.04 6.87 -16.13
CA GLN A 130 12.60 7.57 -17.33
C GLN A 130 12.65 9.11 -17.25
N GLY A 131 13.16 9.71 -16.18
CA GLY A 131 13.20 11.15 -15.98
C GLY A 131 11.81 11.80 -15.79
N ARG A 132 10.80 11.02 -15.35
CA ARG A 132 9.41 11.45 -15.17
C ARG A 132 9.07 11.76 -13.71
N GLU A 133 10.00 12.41 -13.03
CA GLU A 133 9.87 12.78 -11.61
C GLU A 133 8.63 13.66 -11.36
N ARG A 134 8.26 14.51 -12.33
CA ARG A 134 7.07 15.36 -12.26
C ARG A 134 5.77 14.56 -12.11
N LEU A 135 5.64 13.44 -12.82
CA LEU A 135 4.46 12.58 -12.73
C LEU A 135 4.39 11.91 -11.35
N LEU A 136 5.52 11.41 -10.86
CA LEU A 136 5.62 10.84 -9.52
C LEU A 136 5.28 11.87 -8.44
N MET A 137 5.78 13.10 -8.58
CA MET A 137 5.49 14.19 -7.65
C MET A 137 4.01 14.57 -7.66
N GLN A 138 3.40 14.70 -8.84
CA GLN A 138 1.96 15.00 -8.98
C GLN A 138 1.09 13.90 -8.37
N ALA A 139 1.40 12.62 -8.65
CA ALA A 139 0.69 11.49 -8.06
C ALA A 139 0.82 11.48 -6.53
N SER A 140 2.03 11.70 -6.02
CA SER A 140 2.29 11.74 -4.57
C SER A 140 1.56 12.90 -3.87
N LEU A 141 1.53 14.09 -4.49
CA LEU A 141 0.80 15.24 -3.99
C LEU A 141 -0.71 15.02 -4.01
N ALA A 142 -1.24 14.44 -5.09
CA ALA A 142 -2.66 14.07 -5.18
C ALA A 142 -3.03 13.04 -4.11
N GLY A 143 -2.19 12.01 -3.91
CA GLY A 143 -2.36 11.01 -2.86
C GLY A 143 -2.36 11.62 -1.45
N LEU A 144 -1.43 12.55 -1.18
CA LEU A 144 -1.36 13.27 0.09
C LEU A 144 -2.57 14.17 0.30
N ALA A 145 -2.99 14.93 -0.72
CA ALA A 145 -4.16 15.80 -0.64
C ALA A 145 -5.44 14.98 -0.38
N LEU A 146 -5.62 13.87 -1.09
CA LEU A 146 -6.72 12.94 -0.83
C LEU A 146 -6.64 12.39 0.60
N ASN A 147 -5.44 12.07 1.08
CA ASN A 147 -5.25 11.52 2.42
C ASN A 147 -5.71 12.52 3.49
N LEU A 148 -5.29 13.77 3.37
CA LEU A 148 -5.66 14.83 4.30
C LEU A 148 -7.17 15.12 4.26
N ALA A 149 -7.76 15.19 3.06
CA ALA A 149 -9.19 15.41 2.89
C ALA A 149 -10.03 14.27 3.49
N LEU A 150 -9.64 13.02 3.22
CA LEU A 150 -10.33 11.85 3.77
C LEU A 150 -10.13 11.75 5.28
N ASN A 151 -8.94 12.03 5.82
CA ASN A 151 -8.75 12.03 7.26
C ASN A 151 -9.62 13.09 7.95
N ALA A 152 -9.72 14.29 7.39
CA ALA A 152 -10.56 15.35 7.96
C ALA A 152 -12.06 14.99 8.02
N VAL A 153 -12.54 14.12 7.12
CA VAL A 153 -13.95 13.68 7.08
C VAL A 153 -14.19 12.36 7.82
N LEU A 154 -13.31 11.36 7.62
CA LEU A 154 -13.50 10.00 8.11
C LEU A 154 -13.04 9.81 9.55
N VAL A 155 -12.01 10.53 10.01
CA VAL A 155 -11.52 10.38 11.40
C VAL A 155 -12.55 10.86 12.42
N PRO A 156 -13.25 12.00 12.24
CA PRO A 156 -14.32 12.40 13.16
C PRO A 156 -15.48 11.41 13.22
N ALA A 157 -15.81 10.77 12.09
CA ALA A 157 -16.96 9.87 11.98
C ALA A 157 -16.66 8.43 12.39
N GLN A 158 -15.47 7.92 12.09
CA GLN A 158 -15.09 6.50 12.21
C GLN A 158 -13.82 6.26 13.04
N GLY A 159 -13.22 7.32 13.56
CA GLY A 159 -12.04 7.20 14.42
C GLY A 159 -10.82 6.60 13.71
N PRO A 160 -10.06 5.71 14.38
CA PRO A 160 -8.90 5.01 13.83
C PRO A 160 -9.16 4.26 12.51
N LEU A 161 -10.37 3.74 12.34
CA LEU A 161 -10.76 3.04 11.12
C LEU A 161 -10.78 4.00 9.92
N GLY A 162 -11.29 5.21 10.13
CA GLY A 162 -11.32 6.26 9.10
C GLY A 162 -9.92 6.65 8.62
N ALA A 163 -8.94 6.70 9.52
CA ALA A 163 -7.55 6.94 9.16
C ALA A 163 -6.95 5.81 8.30
N ALA A 164 -7.27 4.55 8.62
CA ALA A 164 -6.80 3.41 7.83
C ALA A 164 -7.43 3.38 6.44
N MET A 165 -8.74 3.69 6.32
CA MET A 165 -9.43 3.84 5.04
C MET A 165 -8.82 4.97 4.20
N ALA A 166 -8.54 6.13 4.83
CA ALA A 166 -7.91 7.27 4.16
C ALA A 166 -6.53 6.92 3.60
N TRP A 167 -5.71 6.16 4.35
CA TRP A 167 -4.43 5.69 3.85
C TRP A 167 -4.59 4.70 2.69
N CYS A 168 -5.48 3.71 2.82
CA CYS A 168 -5.75 2.74 1.77
C CYS A 168 -6.18 3.41 0.45
N ALA A 169 -7.11 4.37 0.51
CA ALA A 169 -7.58 5.08 -0.67
C ALA A 169 -6.48 5.91 -1.34
N SER A 170 -5.62 6.57 -0.55
CA SER A 170 -4.48 7.33 -1.06
C SER A 170 -3.42 6.44 -1.73
N GLU A 171 -3.07 5.31 -1.12
CA GLU A 171 -2.11 4.37 -1.73
C GLU A 171 -2.68 3.75 -3.01
N ALA A 172 -3.97 3.41 -3.03
CA ALA A 172 -4.65 2.94 -4.22
C ALA A 172 -4.61 3.99 -5.34
N LEU A 173 -4.89 5.27 -5.04
CA LEU A 173 -4.82 6.34 -6.02
C LEU A 173 -3.41 6.47 -6.62
N VAL A 174 -2.37 6.49 -5.79
CA VAL A 174 -0.98 6.61 -6.25
C VAL A 174 -0.60 5.41 -7.11
N MET A 175 -0.84 4.20 -6.62
CA MET A 175 -0.54 2.97 -7.35
C MET A 175 -1.26 2.93 -8.72
N LEU A 176 -2.55 3.22 -8.75
CA LEU A 176 -3.35 3.21 -9.98
C LEU A 176 -2.91 4.28 -10.97
N THR A 177 -2.63 5.50 -10.51
CA THR A 177 -2.15 6.58 -11.41
C THR A 177 -0.81 6.22 -12.05
N LEU A 178 0.12 5.66 -11.28
CA LEU A 178 1.39 5.19 -11.81
C LEU A 178 1.22 3.99 -12.76
N LEU A 179 0.38 3.01 -12.39
CA LEU A 179 0.14 1.82 -13.21
C LEU A 179 -0.53 2.17 -14.54
N VAL A 180 -1.61 2.96 -14.51
CA VAL A 180 -2.31 3.43 -15.73
C VAL A 180 -1.35 4.21 -16.61
N SER A 181 -0.51 5.06 -16.02
CA SER A 181 0.48 5.78 -16.80
C SER A 181 1.49 4.83 -17.46
N ALA A 182 1.94 3.77 -16.77
CA ALA A 182 2.88 2.79 -17.32
C ALA A 182 2.24 1.95 -18.44
N VAL A 183 0.97 1.55 -18.29
CA VAL A 183 0.22 0.84 -19.34
C VAL A 183 -0.01 1.72 -20.57
N ARG A 184 -0.41 2.99 -20.38
CA ARG A 184 -0.60 3.95 -21.49
C ARG A 184 0.69 4.21 -22.28
N ARG A 185 1.84 4.04 -21.64
CA ARG A 185 3.16 4.18 -22.26
C ARG A 185 3.65 2.89 -22.94
N ALA A 186 2.89 1.81 -22.84
CA ALA A 186 3.32 0.46 -23.22
C ALA A 186 4.58 -0.04 -22.48
N ASP A 187 4.93 0.59 -21.35
CA ASP A 187 6.02 0.16 -20.46
C ASP A 187 5.66 -1.15 -19.74
N VAL A 188 4.36 -1.41 -19.58
CA VAL A 188 3.80 -2.62 -18.97
C VAL A 188 2.81 -3.24 -19.96
N SER A 189 2.94 -4.54 -20.25
CA SER A 189 1.94 -5.25 -21.05
C SER A 189 0.72 -5.61 -20.21
N ALA A 190 -0.39 -4.91 -20.39
CA ALA A 190 -1.70 -5.31 -19.87
C ALA A 190 -2.31 -6.34 -20.83
N GLY A 191 -2.41 -7.59 -20.40
CA GLY A 191 -2.97 -8.71 -21.15
C GLY A 191 -3.75 -9.66 -20.23
N TRP A 192 -4.40 -10.67 -20.80
CA TRP A 192 -5.21 -11.65 -20.06
C TRP A 192 -4.39 -12.44 -19.02
N ASP A 193 -3.07 -12.50 -19.18
CA ASP A 193 -2.12 -13.12 -18.25
C ASP A 193 -2.18 -12.52 -16.84
N TRP A 194 -2.65 -11.27 -16.69
CA TRP A 194 -2.82 -10.62 -15.38
C TRP A 194 -3.85 -11.34 -14.50
N LEU A 195 -4.86 -11.99 -15.10
CA LEU A 195 -5.85 -12.77 -14.35
C LEU A 195 -5.20 -13.97 -13.66
N ALA A 196 -4.16 -14.56 -14.27
CA ALA A 196 -3.41 -15.66 -13.66
C ALA A 196 -2.60 -15.19 -12.43
N TYR A 197 -2.17 -13.93 -12.39
CA TYR A 197 -1.47 -13.35 -11.22
C TYR A 197 -2.42 -12.92 -10.09
N LEU A 198 -3.72 -12.79 -10.38
CA LEU A 198 -4.77 -12.63 -9.37
C LEU A 198 -5.27 -13.98 -8.83
N ALA A 199 -5.01 -15.08 -9.53
CA ALA A 199 -5.42 -16.43 -9.14
C ALA A 199 -4.89 -16.88 -7.75
N PRO A 200 -3.66 -16.57 -7.32
CA PRO A 200 -3.19 -16.91 -5.97
C PRO A 200 -4.03 -16.23 -4.89
N ALA A 201 -4.49 -15.01 -5.14
CA ALA A 201 -5.34 -14.27 -4.22
C ALA A 201 -6.76 -14.85 -4.18
N ALA A 202 -7.30 -15.23 -5.33
CA ALA A 202 -8.58 -15.94 -5.41
C ALA A 202 -8.52 -17.31 -4.72
N GLY A 203 -7.41 -18.04 -4.88
CA GLY A 203 -7.16 -19.31 -4.19
C GLY A 203 -7.03 -19.15 -2.68
N LEU A 204 -6.28 -18.14 -2.21
CA LEU A 204 -6.19 -17.82 -0.79
C LEU A 204 -7.54 -17.39 -0.19
N ALA A 205 -8.34 -16.62 -0.93
CA ALA A 205 -9.68 -16.21 -0.49
C ALA A 205 -10.70 -17.37 -0.46
N LEU A 206 -10.44 -18.47 -1.18
CA LEU A 206 -11.28 -19.67 -1.16
C LEU A 206 -10.88 -20.67 -0.05
N VAL A 207 -9.64 -20.62 0.42
CA VAL A 207 -9.08 -21.56 1.41
C VAL A 207 -9.22 -21.05 2.86
N LEU A 208 -9.35 -19.73 3.04
CA LEU A 208 -9.48 -19.04 4.33
C LEU A 208 -10.94 -18.69 4.65
#